data_AF-A0A8T4WTD4-F1
#
_entry.id   AF-A0A8T4WTD4-F1
#
_cell.length_a   1.000
_cell.length_b   1.000
_cell.length_c   1.000
_cell.angle_alpha   90.00
_cell.angle_beta   90.00
_cell.angle_gamma   90.00
#
_symmetry.space_group_name_H-M   'P 1'
#
loop_
_entity.id
_entity.type
_entity.pdbx_description
1 polymer ?
#
loop_
_entity_poly.entity_id
_entity_poly.type
_entity_poly.pdbx_seq_one_letter_code
_entity_poly.pdbx_strand_id
1 'polypeptide(L)'
;EFEENKQKIYVVHGSPRRPLMEYIFPGSSNQELVRLTKGVNADIIILGHTHVPLERRIMGKLIINPGSVGQPRDRNPKASYMILKIGRNIEVENNRVEYDIDLTMEKIEEVGLPEKLATRLNFGW
;
A
#
# COMPACT_ATOMS: atom_id res chain seq x y z
N GLU A 1 9.56 4.58 -13.04
CA GLU A 1 10.75 4.78 -12.19
C GLU A 1 11.14 6.24 -12.25
N PHE A 2 11.64 6.79 -11.16
CA PHE A 2 12.15 8.15 -11.09
C PHE A 2 13.23 8.24 -9.99
N GLU A 3 13.95 9.36 -9.93
CA GLU A 3 14.98 9.60 -8.93
C GLU A 3 14.63 10.84 -8.11
N GLU A 4 14.83 10.76 -6.79
CA GLU A 4 14.67 11.87 -5.85
C GLU A 4 15.83 11.82 -4.85
N ASN A 5 16.57 12.93 -4.68
CA ASN A 5 17.74 13.00 -3.79
C ASN A 5 18.71 11.81 -3.90
N LYS A 6 19.02 11.41 -5.15
CA LYS A 6 19.90 10.27 -5.50
C LYS A 6 19.36 8.89 -5.13
N GLN A 7 18.09 8.79 -4.72
CA GLN A 7 17.41 7.51 -4.50
C GLN A 7 16.60 7.14 -5.73
N LYS A 8 16.81 5.93 -6.25
CA LYS A 8 16.01 5.39 -7.33
C LYS A 8 14.72 4.80 -6.78
N ILE A 9 13.59 5.24 -7.32
CA ILE A 9 12.25 4.88 -6.86
C ILE A 9 11.51 4.15 -7.96
N TYR A 10 11.02 2.96 -7.63
CA TYR A 10 10.17 2.15 -8.49
C TYR A 10 8.77 2.06 -7.89
N VAL A 11 7.74 2.36 -8.69
CA VAL A 11 6.35 2.32 -8.25
C VAL A 11 5.59 1.33 -9.12
N VAL A 12 4.85 0.43 -8.48
CA VAL A 12 4.05 -0.59 -9.16
C VAL A 12 2.82 -0.93 -8.33
N HIS A 13 1.71 -1.31 -8.96
CA HIS A 13 0.49 -1.63 -8.24
C HIS A 13 0.61 -2.97 -7.49
N GLY A 14 0.89 -4.07 -8.19
CA GLY A 14 1.09 -5.41 -7.62
C GLY A 14 2.55 -5.66 -7.24
N SER A 15 3.28 -6.36 -8.12
CA SER A 15 4.72 -6.61 -7.98
C SER A 15 5.49 -6.23 -9.25
N PRO A 16 6.82 -6.07 -9.20
CA PRO A 16 7.64 -5.88 -10.41
C PRO A 16 7.53 -7.03 -11.43
N ARG A 17 7.25 -8.26 -10.98
CA ARG A 17 7.11 -9.45 -11.83
C ARG A 17 5.74 -9.52 -12.51
N ARG A 18 4.69 -9.14 -11.79
CA ARG A 18 3.30 -9.13 -12.26
C ARG A 18 2.64 -7.82 -11.81
N PRO A 19 2.83 -6.74 -12.57
CA PRO A 19 2.49 -5.37 -12.15
C PRO A 19 1.07 -5.10 -11.70
N LEU A 20 0.10 -5.95 -12.08
CA LEU A 20 -1.32 -5.70 -11.83
C LEU A 20 -1.99 -6.71 -10.88
N MET A 21 -1.43 -7.92 -10.73
CA MET A 21 -2.19 -9.07 -10.19
C MET A 21 -1.50 -9.79 -9.03
N GLU A 22 -0.22 -9.52 -8.76
CA GLU A 22 0.52 -10.21 -7.71
C GLU A 22 0.43 -9.46 -6.39
N TYR A 23 -0.03 -10.18 -5.36
CA TYR A 23 -0.15 -9.69 -4.01
C TYR A 23 1.16 -9.88 -3.25
N ILE A 24 1.59 -8.84 -2.54
CA ILE A 24 2.71 -8.89 -1.59
C ILE A 24 2.17 -8.44 -0.23
N PHE A 25 1.94 -9.41 0.67
CA PHE A 25 1.37 -9.15 1.98
C PHE A 25 2.45 -8.89 3.04
N PRO A 26 2.13 -8.20 4.15
CA PRO A 26 3.05 -8.02 5.27
C PRO A 26 3.65 -9.30 5.85
N GLY A 27 2.89 -10.40 5.81
CA GLY A 27 3.35 -11.72 6.22
C GLY A 27 4.36 -12.39 5.28
N SER A 28 4.64 -11.84 4.10
CA SER A 28 5.63 -12.41 3.18
C SER A 28 7.02 -12.47 3.81
N SER A 29 7.70 -13.59 3.57
CA SER A 29 9.05 -13.84 4.08
C SER A 29 10.07 -12.93 3.40
N ASN A 30 11.22 -12.68 4.06
CA ASN A 30 12.31 -11.91 3.44
C ASN A 30 12.78 -12.53 2.12
N GLN A 31 12.86 -13.86 2.05
CA GLN A 31 13.28 -14.58 0.84
C GLN A 31 12.30 -14.37 -0.32
N GLU A 32 11.01 -14.39 -0.03
CA GLU A 32 9.98 -14.11 -1.02
C GLU A 32 10.09 -12.67 -1.54
N LEU A 33 10.22 -11.68 -0.66
CA LEU A 33 10.35 -10.27 -1.05
C LEU A 33 11.58 -10.04 -1.94
N VAL A 34 12.73 -10.64 -1.60
CA VAL A 34 13.94 -10.61 -2.45
C VAL A 34 13.67 -11.23 -3.82
N ARG A 35 12.99 -12.38 -3.87
CA ARG A 35 12.66 -13.05 -5.13
C ARG A 35 11.73 -12.20 -6.00
N LEU A 36 10.69 -11.61 -5.42
CA LEU A 36 9.67 -10.83 -6.13
C LEU A 36 10.19 -9.47 -6.62
N THR A 37 11.22 -8.94 -5.97
CA THR A 37 11.86 -7.65 -6.34
C THR A 37 13.19 -7.84 -7.09
N LYS A 38 13.55 -9.08 -7.41
CA LYS A 38 14.78 -9.41 -8.13
C LYS A 38 14.80 -8.71 -9.50
N GLY A 39 15.94 -8.08 -9.82
CA GLY A 39 16.13 -7.37 -11.08
C GLY A 39 15.65 -5.91 -11.07
N VAL A 40 15.00 -5.45 -10.00
CA VAL A 40 14.62 -4.04 -9.86
C VAL A 40 15.83 -3.22 -9.37
N ASN A 41 16.32 -2.33 -10.24
CA ASN A 41 17.40 -1.41 -9.95
C ASN A 41 16.91 -0.14 -9.24
N ALA A 42 16.27 -0.31 -8.07
CA ALA A 42 15.77 0.78 -7.24
C ALA A 42 16.11 0.59 -5.76
N ASP A 43 16.30 1.69 -5.06
CA ASP A 43 16.54 1.74 -3.62
C ASP A 43 15.22 1.68 -2.85
N ILE A 44 14.16 2.25 -3.43
CA ILE A 44 12.81 2.28 -2.86
C ILE A 44 11.83 1.65 -3.87
N ILE A 45 11.02 0.71 -3.40
CA ILE A 45 9.97 0.04 -4.17
C ILE A 45 8.64 0.29 -3.49
N ILE A 46 7.76 1.02 -4.17
CA ILE A 46 6.42 1.35 -3.71
C ILE A 46 5.43 0.42 -4.40
N LEU A 47 4.70 -0.34 -3.60
CA LEU A 47 3.68 -1.31 -3.98
C LEU A 47 2.29 -0.79 -3.61
N GLY A 48 1.25 -1.49 -4.04
CA GLY A 48 -0.14 -1.27 -3.65
C GLY A 48 -0.91 -2.59 -3.60
N HIS A 49 -2.09 -2.60 -4.22
CA HIS A 49 -2.91 -3.79 -4.51
C HIS A 49 -3.51 -4.54 -3.31
N THR A 50 -2.73 -4.85 -2.27
CA THR A 50 -3.21 -5.59 -1.09
C THR A 50 -4.13 -4.76 -0.19
N HIS A 51 -4.03 -3.42 -0.26
CA HIS A 51 -4.71 -2.47 0.62
C HIS A 51 -4.32 -2.61 2.10
N VAL A 52 -3.16 -3.21 2.37
CA VAL A 52 -2.62 -3.41 3.71
C VAL A 52 -1.24 -2.75 3.78
N PRO A 53 -0.98 -1.85 4.74
CA PRO A 53 0.32 -1.21 4.85
C PRO A 53 1.47 -2.19 5.02
N LEU A 54 2.58 -1.90 4.36
CA LEU A 54 3.82 -2.66 4.40
C LEU A 54 4.97 -1.68 4.54
N GLU A 55 5.90 -1.94 5.45
CA GLU A 55 7.23 -1.33 5.44
C GLU A 55 8.26 -2.40 5.75
N ARG A 56 9.19 -2.63 4.82
CA ARG A 56 10.26 -3.62 4.96
C ARG A 56 11.57 -3.09 4.42
N ARG A 57 12.64 -3.25 5.19
CA ARG A 57 14.02 -2.95 4.77
C ARG A 57 14.77 -4.25 4.59
N ILE A 58 15.12 -4.60 3.36
CA ILE A 58 15.73 -5.89 3.02
C ILE A 58 16.83 -5.68 1.99
N MET A 59 18.03 -6.18 2.28
CA MET A 59 19.20 -6.07 1.38
C MET A 59 19.47 -4.63 0.89
N GLY A 60 19.31 -3.64 1.78
CA GLY A 60 19.50 -2.22 1.45
C GLY A 60 18.36 -1.56 0.68
N LYS A 61 17.31 -2.30 0.32
CA LYS A 61 16.11 -1.77 -0.33
C LYS A 61 15.00 -1.50 0.69
N LEU A 62 14.26 -0.42 0.48
CA LEU A 62 13.02 -0.11 1.19
C LEU A 62 11.83 -0.54 0.31
N ILE A 63 11.00 -1.45 0.82
CA ILE A 63 9.78 -1.92 0.14
C ILE A 63 8.59 -1.44 0.98
N ILE A 64 7.73 -0.62 0.38
CA ILE A 64 6.58 -0.03 1.09
C ILE A 64 5.27 -0.24 0.33
N ASN A 65 4.19 -0.28 1.08
CA ASN A 65 2.82 -0.21 0.58
C ASN A 65 2.06 0.76 1.49
N PRO A 66 1.47 1.84 0.96
CA PRO A 66 0.78 2.83 1.79
C PRO A 66 -0.55 2.33 2.37
N GLY A 67 -1.01 1.14 1.97
CA GLY A 67 -2.34 0.63 2.26
C GLY A 67 -3.35 1.14 1.24
N SER A 68 -4.54 1.51 1.69
CA SER A 68 -5.59 2.04 0.83
C SER A 68 -6.32 3.20 1.50
N VAL A 69 -6.57 4.25 0.70
CA VAL A 69 -7.35 5.41 1.13
C VAL A 69 -8.83 5.05 1.23
N GLY A 70 -9.40 4.42 0.19
CA GLY A 70 -10.85 4.19 0.10
C GLY A 70 -11.33 2.82 0.57
N GLN A 71 -10.45 1.84 0.75
CA GLN A 71 -10.84 0.49 1.20
C GLN A 71 -9.67 -0.22 1.89
N PRO A 72 -9.23 0.25 3.08
CA PRO A 72 -8.22 -0.45 3.87
C PRO A 72 -8.70 -1.87 4.19
N ARG A 73 -7.78 -2.85 4.20
CA ARG A 73 -8.10 -4.28 4.40
C ARG A 73 -7.34 -4.91 5.56
N ASP A 74 -6.96 -4.10 6.52
CA ASP A 74 -6.10 -4.48 7.65
C ASP A 74 -6.82 -4.43 9.00
N ARG A 75 -8.16 -4.51 8.98
CA ARG A 75 -9.03 -4.42 10.16
C ARG A 75 -9.03 -3.06 10.86
N ASN A 76 -8.50 -2.04 10.18
CA ASN A 76 -8.59 -0.65 10.60
C ASN A 76 -9.37 0.13 9.52
N PRO A 77 -10.57 0.63 9.82
CA PRO A 77 -11.42 1.25 8.81
C PRO A 77 -10.93 2.63 8.35
N LYS A 78 -9.97 3.24 9.07
CA LYS A 78 -9.41 4.56 8.72
C LYS A 78 -8.62 4.50 7.41
N ALA A 79 -8.81 5.52 6.57
CA ALA A 79 -8.06 5.70 5.34
C ALA A 79 -6.55 5.66 5.62
N SER A 80 -5.78 4.96 4.77
CA SER A 80 -4.35 4.74 4.95
C SER A 80 -3.54 5.38 3.84
N TYR A 81 -2.48 6.10 4.23
CA TYR A 81 -1.48 6.62 3.30
C TYR A 81 -0.12 6.71 3.98
N MET A 82 0.94 6.91 3.20
CA MET A 82 2.29 7.13 3.73
C MET A 82 2.87 8.45 3.25
N ILE A 83 3.63 9.11 4.11
CA ILE A 83 4.53 10.21 3.74
C ILE A 83 5.94 9.63 3.70
N LEU A 84 6.55 9.67 2.52
CA LEU A 84 7.94 9.27 2.32
C LEU A 84 8.82 10.53 2.33
N LYS A 85 9.69 10.66 3.32
CA LYS A 85 10.64 11.77 3.44
C LYS A 85 12.02 11.28 3.01
N ILE A 86 12.56 11.92 1.96
CA ILE A 86 13.86 11.55 1.38
C ILE A 86 14.81 12.73 1.58
N GLY A 87 15.66 12.64 2.60
CA GLY A 87 16.68 13.64 2.90
C GLY A 87 18.05 12.99 3.13
N ARG A 88 18.75 13.36 4.21
CA ARG A 88 19.95 12.62 4.66
C ARG A 88 19.61 11.18 5.03
N ASN A 89 18.43 10.99 5.62
CA ASN A 89 17.85 9.70 5.94
C ASN A 89 16.56 9.50 5.13
N ILE A 90 16.15 8.25 4.98
CA ILE A 90 14.86 7.87 4.37
C ILE A 90 13.90 7.46 5.49
N GLU A 91 12.86 8.26 5.69
CA GLU A 91 11.84 8.08 6.72
C GLU A 91 10.48 7.81 6.08
N VAL A 92 9.71 6.92 6.69
CA VAL A 92 8.37 6.54 6.25
C VAL A 92 7.42 6.79 7.41
N GLU A 93 6.40 7.60 7.18
CA GLU A 93 5.34 7.86 8.15
C GLU A 93 4.05 7.24 7.65
N ASN A 94 3.57 6.22 8.35
CA ASN A 94 2.28 5.59 8.08
C ASN A 94 1.17 6.36 8.80
N ASN A 95 0.25 6.92 8.03
CA ASN A 95 -0.78 7.82 8.51
C ASN A 95 -2.18 7.21 8.34
N ARG A 96 -3.05 7.51 9.31
CA ARG A 96 -4.46 7.13 9.31
C ARG A 96 -5.35 8.34 9.46
N VAL A 97 -6.39 8.41 8.63
CA VAL A 97 -7.35 9.52 8.62
C VAL A 97 -8.75 8.99 8.85
N GLU A 98 -9.45 9.57 9.81
CA GLU A 98 -10.88 9.37 9.99
C GLU A 98 -11.65 10.07 8.86
N TYR A 99 -12.72 9.44 8.42
CA TYR A 99 -13.64 10.00 7.44
C TYR A 99 -15.03 9.51 7.76
N ASP A 100 -16.02 10.14 7.13
CA ASP A 100 -17.41 9.77 7.28
C ASP A 100 -17.72 8.46 6.53
N ILE A 101 -17.58 7.35 7.25
CA ILE A 101 -17.82 6.00 6.72
C ILE A 101 -19.30 5.83 6.41
N ASP A 102 -20.18 6.28 7.30
CA ASP A 102 -21.62 6.15 7.15
C ASP A 102 -22.10 6.88 5.88
N LEU A 103 -21.68 8.12 5.67
CA LEU A 103 -21.98 8.86 4.44
C LEU A 103 -21.45 8.17 3.18
N THR A 104 -20.29 7.51 3.26
CA THR A 104 -19.74 6.78 2.12
C THR A 104 -20.54 5.50 1.84
N MET A 105 -20.98 4.81 2.88
CA MET A 105 -21.83 3.62 2.80
C MET A 105 -23.19 3.96 2.20
N GLU A 106 -23.84 5.02 2.68
CA GLU A 106 -25.12 5.53 2.15
C GLU A 106 -25.01 5.78 0.64
N LYS A 107 -23.96 6.47 0.19
CA LYS A 107 -23.74 6.73 -1.24
C LYS A 107 -23.56 5.46 -2.07
N ILE A 108 -22.94 4.42 -1.52
CA ILE A 108 -22.79 3.13 -2.20
C ILE A 108 -24.16 2.45 -2.34
N GLU A 109 -24.98 2.51 -1.31
CA GLU A 109 -26.32 1.92 -1.29
C GLU A 109 -27.30 2.66 -2.21
N GLU A 110 -27.26 4.01 -2.22
CA GLU A 110 -28.10 4.86 -3.08
C GLU A 110 -27.94 4.55 -4.58
N VAL A 111 -26.74 4.20 -5.01
CA VAL A 111 -26.46 3.83 -6.41
C VAL A 111 -26.72 2.35 -6.72
N GLY A 112 -27.26 1.59 -5.77
CA GLY A 112 -27.62 0.18 -5.93
C GLY A 112 -26.43 -0.77 -6.06
N LEU A 113 -25.25 -0.39 -5.53
CA LEU A 113 -24.09 -1.28 -5.51
C LEU A 113 -24.27 -2.38 -4.46
N PRO A 114 -23.58 -3.53 -4.60
CA PRO A 114 -23.68 -4.62 -3.63
C PRO A 114 -23.37 -4.16 -2.19
N GLU A 115 -24.28 -4.45 -1.25
CA GLU A 115 -24.20 -4.08 0.17
C GLU A 115 -22.85 -4.41 0.82
N LYS A 116 -22.23 -5.52 0.40
CA LYS A 116 -20.89 -5.93 0.87
C LYS A 116 -19.80 -4.88 0.60
N LEU A 117 -19.95 -4.01 -0.40
CA LEU A 117 -19.02 -2.91 -0.68
C LEU A 117 -19.12 -1.78 0.35
N ALA A 118 -20.32 -1.54 0.88
CA ALA A 118 -20.56 -0.58 1.95
C ALA A 118 -20.09 -1.16 3.30
N THR A 119 -20.63 -2.31 3.70
CA THR A 119 -20.39 -2.87 5.04
C THR A 119 -18.93 -3.15 5.35
N ARG A 120 -18.10 -3.50 4.35
CA ARG A 120 -16.67 -3.73 4.56
C ARG A 120 -15.89 -2.49 5.00
N LEU A 121 -16.39 -1.28 4.70
CA LEU A 121 -15.74 -0.03 5.10
C LEU A 121 -15.69 0.11 6.62
N ASN A 122 -16.76 -0.30 7.33
CA ASN A 122 -16.83 -0.28 8.80
C ASN A 122 -15.79 -1.18 9.47
N PHE A 123 -15.39 -2.26 8.81
CA PHE A 123 -14.47 -3.24 9.39
C PHE A 123 -13.04 -3.09 8.86
N GLY A 124 -12.81 -2.33 7.78
CA GLY A 124 -11.53 -2.33 7.07
C GLY A 124 -11.19 -3.72 6.49
N TRP A 125 -12.11 -4.28 5.69
CA TRP A 125 -12.04 -5.64 5.12
C TRP A 125 -12.02 -5.67 3.58
#